data_AF-A0AB40ATV4-F1
#
_entry.id   AF-A0AB40ATV4-F1
#
_cell.length_a   1.000
_cell.length_b   1.000
_cell.length_c   1.000
_cell.angle_alpha   90.00
_cell.angle_beta   90.00
_cell.angle_gamma   90.00
#
_symmetry.space_group_name_H-M   'P 1'
#
loop_
_entity.id
_entity.type
_entity.pdbx_description
1 polymer ?
#
loop_
_entity_poly.entity_id
_entity_poly.type
_entity_poly.pdbx_seq_one_letter_code
_entity_poly.pdbx_strand_id
1 'polypeptide(L)'
;MKVCNLWNGEWIPNAAEPTYTYNTCNLIPPYVNCVKNGRPDTSYLQWRWKPNSCDLPLFAFIGDSICHSLVFSLICQIAKVAKAHDIYHDPSFKTRTWYYPSHNVTLYVIWSPFLIHYETVFNHGDASQIHLHLHLDILDSKWTSEYNNYDYVVISIAPHFFKSSIIYENNQVIGCHHCPRLSLKNFATDELYRKALHFSLNFIAKSKHKTFFILKTWSPNHSEKGELPNEIICNKTRPFREEEIPYNFGTIMRGVEVEEFEKAVAIGEGNMMRMELLDTYHLSLLRPDGHPGPYGTFHPFDGDKKKKVKIDCLHWCLPGPIDTWNELLLKIVINGDANESIVSTSL
;
A
#
# COMPACT_ATOMS: atom_id res chain seq x y z
N MET A 1 -23.01 23.18 -3.81
CA MET A 1 -21.55 23.01 -3.62
C MET A 1 -21.03 24.21 -2.85
N LYS A 2 -20.49 24.03 -1.64
CA LYS A 2 -19.69 25.08 -1.01
C LYS A 2 -18.33 25.11 -1.72
N VAL A 3 -17.95 26.27 -2.26
CA VAL A 3 -16.64 26.45 -2.87
C VAL A 3 -15.61 26.45 -1.75
N CYS A 4 -14.68 25.49 -1.77
CA CYS A 4 -13.56 25.39 -0.84
C CYS A 4 -12.64 26.60 -1.02
N ASN A 5 -12.70 27.57 -0.11
CA ASN A 5 -11.75 28.68 -0.09
C ASN A 5 -10.50 28.25 0.68
N LEU A 6 -9.49 27.78 -0.06
CA LEU A 6 -8.21 27.31 0.48
C LEU A 6 -7.44 28.37 1.27
N TRP A 7 -7.73 29.65 1.07
CA TRP A 7 -7.00 30.79 1.65
C TRP A 7 -7.64 31.30 2.95
N ASN A 8 -8.82 30.78 3.30
CA ASN A 8 -9.52 31.15 4.53
C ASN A 8 -9.61 29.93 5.45
N GLY A 9 -8.91 29.98 6.58
CA GLY A 9 -8.66 28.83 7.44
C GLY A 9 -7.94 29.24 8.72
N GLU A 10 -7.48 28.24 9.45
CA GLU A 10 -6.70 28.41 10.67
C GLU A 10 -5.49 27.44 10.68
N TRP A 11 -4.44 27.83 11.40
CA TRP A 11 -3.34 26.92 11.72
C TRP A 11 -3.74 26.08 12.92
N ILE A 12 -3.71 24.76 12.76
CA ILE A 12 -4.00 23.82 13.83
C ILE A 12 -2.74 23.02 14.20
N PRO A 13 -2.59 22.57 15.46
CA PRO A 13 -1.47 21.73 15.86
C PRO A 13 -1.37 20.47 14.99
N ASN A 14 -0.15 20.12 14.58
CA ASN A 14 0.18 18.93 13.81
C ASN A 14 1.30 18.17 14.53
N ALA A 15 1.00 16.95 14.98
CA ALA A 15 1.97 16.11 15.69
C ALA A 15 3.01 15.46 14.76
N ALA A 16 2.76 15.47 13.45
CA ALA A 16 3.69 14.93 12.45
C ALA A 16 5.01 15.71 12.43
N GLU A 17 6.11 15.00 12.18
CA GLU A 17 7.40 15.65 11.94
C GLU A 17 7.37 16.47 10.63
N PRO A 18 8.18 17.54 10.54
CA PRO A 18 8.38 18.25 9.28
C PRO A 18 8.83 17.31 8.19
N THR A 19 8.27 17.48 6.99
CA THR A 19 8.57 16.64 5.83
C THR A 19 10.03 16.69 5.39
N TYR A 20 10.80 17.68 5.85
CA TYR A 20 12.24 17.78 5.68
C TYR A 20 12.88 18.51 6.87
N THR A 21 14.18 18.29 7.06
CA THR A 21 15.01 18.96 8.05
C THR A 21 16.22 19.58 7.37
N TYR A 22 17.02 20.33 8.14
CA TYR A 22 18.29 20.87 7.64
C TYR A 22 19.32 19.80 7.27
N ASN A 23 19.17 18.57 7.78
CA ASN A 23 20.03 17.43 7.46
C ASN A 23 19.56 16.70 6.20
N THR A 24 18.26 16.70 5.92
CA THR A 24 17.69 16.00 4.76
C THR A 24 17.57 16.89 3.52
N CYS A 25 17.63 18.21 3.67
CA CYS A 25 17.58 19.16 2.56
C CYS A 25 18.75 20.17 2.60
N ASN A 26 19.80 19.89 1.83
CA ASN A 26 20.98 20.75 1.73
C ASN A 26 20.76 22.03 0.91
N LEU A 27 19.58 22.20 0.30
CA LEU A 27 19.24 23.35 -0.52
C LEU A 27 18.69 24.52 0.30
N ILE A 28 18.44 24.35 1.59
CA ILE A 28 17.93 25.42 2.47
C ILE A 28 18.97 26.52 2.56
N PRO A 29 18.69 27.75 2.07
CA PRO A 29 19.64 28.85 2.14
C PRO A 29 20.01 29.14 3.61
N PRO A 30 21.29 29.47 3.91
CA PRO A 30 21.73 29.66 5.29
C PRO A 30 20.88 30.64 6.10
N TYR A 31 20.42 31.73 5.50
CA TYR A 31 19.66 32.76 6.19
C TYR A 31 18.24 32.34 6.63
N VAL A 32 17.67 31.26 6.07
CA VAL A 32 16.35 30.70 6.46
C VAL A 32 16.45 29.39 7.24
N ASN A 33 17.66 28.90 7.51
CA ASN A 33 17.87 27.62 8.19
C ASN A 33 17.81 27.78 9.72
N CYS A 34 16.66 28.18 10.25
CA CYS A 34 16.46 28.56 11.65
C CYS A 34 16.97 27.50 12.65
N VAL A 35 16.69 26.22 12.39
CA VAL A 35 17.14 25.11 13.26
C VAL A 35 18.67 25.00 13.24
N LYS A 36 19.30 25.00 12.05
CA LYS A 36 20.76 24.97 11.91
C LYS A 36 21.44 26.22 12.48
N ASN A 37 20.75 27.36 12.44
CA ASN A 37 21.22 28.64 12.98
C ASN A 37 21.04 28.74 14.51
N GLY A 38 20.54 27.70 15.17
CA GLY A 38 20.44 27.64 16.63
C GLY A 38 19.15 28.20 17.23
N ARG A 39 18.06 28.33 16.45
CA ARG A 39 16.75 28.67 17.01
C ARG A 39 16.33 27.62 18.05
N PRO A 40 16.04 28.01 19.30
CA PRO A 40 15.86 27.06 20.40
C PRO A 40 14.44 26.45 20.49
N ASP A 41 13.41 27.17 20.04
CA ASP A 41 12.04 26.67 20.00
C ASP A 41 11.78 25.89 18.70
N THR A 42 11.11 24.73 18.78
CA THR A 42 10.78 23.88 17.62
C THR A 42 9.28 23.71 17.38
N SER A 43 8.43 24.19 18.30
CA SER A 43 6.97 24.02 18.20
C SER A 43 6.35 24.67 16.95
N TYR A 44 7.01 25.65 16.35
CA TYR A 44 6.58 26.26 15.08
C TYR A 44 6.57 25.27 13.89
N LEU A 45 7.29 24.15 14.02
CA LEU A 45 7.34 23.08 13.04
C LEU A 45 6.11 22.15 13.11
N GLN A 46 5.33 22.23 14.19
CA GLN A 46 4.22 21.34 14.52
C GLN A 46 2.86 21.98 14.24
N TRP A 47 2.72 22.62 13.08
CA TRP A 47 1.48 23.26 12.66
C TRP A 47 1.11 22.86 11.22
N ARG A 48 -0.19 22.72 10.95
CA ARG A 48 -0.72 22.55 9.59
C ARG A 48 -1.87 23.53 9.33
N TRP A 49 -2.03 23.95 8.09
CA TRP A 49 -3.13 24.82 7.67
C TRP A 49 -4.39 23.98 7.46
N LYS A 50 -5.51 24.41 8.05
CA LYS A 50 -6.84 23.82 7.84
C LYS A 50 -7.79 24.88 7.26
N PRO A 51 -8.21 24.76 5.99
CA PRO A 51 -9.24 25.64 5.46
C PRO A 51 -10.57 25.50 6.22
N ASN A 52 -11.29 26.61 6.38
CA ASN A 52 -12.55 26.65 7.14
C ASN A 52 -13.69 25.87 6.46
N SER A 53 -13.59 25.66 5.15
CA SER A 53 -14.70 25.18 4.31
C SER A 53 -14.45 23.80 3.69
N CYS A 54 -13.32 23.18 4.00
CA CYS A 54 -12.86 21.91 3.41
C CYS A 54 -11.62 21.41 4.15
N ASP A 55 -11.47 20.10 4.25
CA ASP A 55 -10.21 19.49 4.68
C ASP A 55 -9.24 19.35 3.49
N LEU A 56 -7.95 19.25 3.78
CA LEU A 56 -6.91 18.99 2.80
C LEU A 56 -6.70 17.48 2.73
N PRO A 57 -7.13 16.78 1.68
CA PRO A 57 -7.17 15.33 1.72
C PRO A 57 -5.77 14.72 1.65
N LEU A 58 -5.42 13.96 2.68
CA LEU A 58 -4.19 13.19 2.78
C LEU A 58 -4.50 11.71 2.53
N PHE A 59 -3.99 11.18 1.42
CA PHE A 59 -4.19 9.77 1.04
C PHE A 59 -2.94 8.96 1.40
N ALA A 60 -3.10 7.96 2.26
CA ALA A 60 -2.06 6.98 2.57
C ALA A 60 -2.35 5.64 1.91
N PHE A 61 -1.42 5.19 1.07
CA PHE A 61 -1.40 3.87 0.46
C PHE A 61 -0.36 3.02 1.19
N ILE A 62 -0.83 2.02 1.94
CA ILE A 62 0.02 1.20 2.82
C ILE A 62 0.07 -0.21 2.24
N GLY A 63 1.28 -0.73 2.02
CA GLY A 63 1.42 -2.12 1.61
C GLY A 63 2.71 -2.46 0.89
N ASP A 64 2.58 -3.28 -0.16
CA ASP A 64 3.70 -3.84 -0.93
C ASP A 64 3.84 -3.25 -2.34
N SER A 65 4.55 -3.95 -3.23
CA SER A 65 4.84 -3.50 -4.58
C SER A 65 3.61 -3.41 -5.49
N ILE A 66 2.53 -4.14 -5.20
CA ILE A 66 1.26 -3.99 -5.91
C ILE A 66 0.58 -2.67 -5.48
N CYS A 67 0.66 -2.32 -4.20
CA CYS A 67 0.22 -1.02 -3.69
C CYS A 67 0.98 0.13 -4.36
N HIS A 68 2.29 -0.01 -4.55
CA HIS A 68 3.08 1.00 -5.28
C HIS A 68 2.63 1.16 -6.72
N SER A 69 2.33 0.04 -7.39
CA SER A 69 1.88 0.05 -8.77
C SER A 69 0.54 0.80 -8.90
N LEU A 70 -0.37 0.64 -7.91
CA LEU A 70 -1.60 1.43 -7.80
C LEU A 70 -1.30 2.93 -7.74
N VAL A 71 -0.37 3.37 -6.89
CA VAL A 71 -0.03 4.80 -6.79
C VAL A 71 0.70 5.34 -8.01
N PHE A 72 1.62 4.58 -8.61
CA PHE A 72 2.28 5.03 -9.84
C PHE A 72 1.29 5.22 -10.99
N SER A 73 0.32 4.32 -11.13
CA SER A 73 -0.79 4.50 -12.07
C SER A 73 -1.59 5.78 -11.76
N LEU A 74 -1.95 6.02 -10.49
CA LEU A 74 -2.70 7.19 -10.07
C LEU A 74 -1.95 8.49 -10.37
N ILE A 75 -0.64 8.53 -10.07
CA ILE A 75 0.22 9.67 -10.38
C ILE A 75 0.23 9.93 -11.90
N CYS A 76 0.38 8.88 -12.72
CA CYS A 76 0.34 9.02 -14.18
C CYS A 76 -1.01 9.51 -14.70
N GLN A 77 -2.12 9.09 -14.09
CA GLN A 77 -3.46 9.58 -14.44
C GLN A 77 -3.62 11.07 -14.08
N ILE A 78 -3.17 11.48 -12.89
CA ILE A 78 -3.24 12.88 -12.41
C ILE A 78 -2.27 13.79 -13.19
N ALA A 79 -1.14 13.26 -13.67
CA ALA A 79 -0.12 14.01 -14.43
C ALA A 79 -0.69 14.73 -15.67
N LYS A 80 -1.85 14.31 -16.18
CA LYS A 80 -2.58 14.97 -17.27
C LYS A 80 -3.07 16.37 -16.90
N VAL A 81 -3.30 16.64 -15.60
CA VAL A 81 -3.93 17.88 -15.10
C VAL A 81 -3.16 18.55 -13.96
N ALA A 82 -2.25 17.84 -13.29
CA ALA A 82 -1.47 18.39 -12.18
C ALA A 82 -0.07 17.77 -12.10
N LYS A 83 0.92 18.59 -11.73
CA LYS A 83 2.29 18.13 -11.53
C LYS A 83 2.50 17.72 -10.08
N ALA A 84 2.96 16.48 -9.87
CA ALA A 84 3.43 16.00 -8.59
C ALA A 84 4.82 16.55 -8.26
N HIS A 85 5.02 16.95 -7.01
CA HIS A 85 6.33 17.20 -6.43
C HIS A 85 6.67 16.03 -5.52
N ASP A 86 7.74 15.29 -5.83
CA ASP A 86 8.30 14.32 -4.91
C ASP A 86 8.98 15.06 -3.76
N ILE A 87 8.40 14.97 -2.57
CA ILE A 87 8.84 15.74 -1.40
C ILE A 87 9.54 14.88 -0.34
N TYR A 88 9.42 13.56 -0.44
CA TYR A 88 10.09 12.64 0.46
C TYR A 88 10.22 11.25 -0.18
N HIS A 89 11.35 10.61 0.07
CA HIS A 89 11.50 9.17 -0.09
C HIS A 89 12.44 8.62 0.99
N ASP A 90 12.24 7.37 1.39
CA ASP A 90 13.22 6.65 2.21
C ASP A 90 14.44 6.26 1.34
N PRO A 91 15.57 5.83 1.95
CA PRO A 91 16.76 5.44 1.20
C PRO A 91 16.53 4.31 0.18
N SER A 92 15.52 3.46 0.40
CA SER A 92 15.18 2.36 -0.51
C SER A 92 14.17 2.73 -1.60
N PHE A 93 13.67 3.98 -1.61
CA PHE A 93 12.61 4.49 -2.50
C PHE A 93 11.30 3.68 -2.43
N LYS A 94 11.08 2.97 -1.33
CA LYS A 94 9.87 2.19 -1.11
C LYS A 94 8.81 2.98 -0.37
N THR A 95 9.17 3.82 0.59
CA THR A 95 8.25 4.80 1.16
C THR A 95 8.48 6.12 0.47
N ARG A 96 7.42 6.74 -0.05
CA ARG A 96 7.49 7.99 -0.83
C ARG A 96 6.29 8.88 -0.59
N THR A 97 6.48 10.19 -0.73
CA THR A 97 5.43 11.18 -0.58
C THR A 97 5.45 12.15 -1.76
N TRP A 98 4.30 12.31 -2.39
CA TRP A 98 4.09 13.29 -3.45
C TRP A 98 3.08 14.34 -3.03
N TYR A 99 3.39 15.60 -3.31
CA TYR A 99 2.50 16.73 -3.09
C TYR A 99 2.07 17.33 -4.42
N TYR A 100 0.79 17.66 -4.55
CA TYR A 100 0.20 18.33 -5.71
C TYR A 100 -0.23 19.74 -5.33
N PRO A 101 0.62 20.77 -5.53
CA PRO A 101 0.32 22.13 -5.07
C PRO A 101 -0.95 22.73 -5.65
N SER A 102 -1.26 22.40 -6.92
CA SER A 102 -2.43 22.97 -7.62
C SER A 102 -3.77 22.47 -7.09
N HIS A 103 -3.79 21.34 -6.39
CA HIS A 103 -5.01 20.73 -5.83
C HIS A 103 -4.92 20.55 -4.31
N ASN A 104 -3.75 20.88 -3.73
CA ASN A 104 -3.43 20.72 -2.33
C ASN A 104 -3.71 19.29 -1.79
N VAL A 105 -3.29 18.29 -2.57
CA VAL A 105 -3.41 16.85 -2.26
C VAL A 105 -2.02 16.30 -1.97
N THR A 106 -1.91 15.47 -0.93
CA THR A 106 -0.68 14.72 -0.64
C THR A 106 -0.97 13.22 -0.73
N LEU A 107 -0.13 12.50 -1.49
CA LEU A 107 -0.16 11.05 -1.60
C LEU A 107 1.05 10.47 -0.87
N TYR A 108 0.80 9.65 0.14
CA TYR A 108 1.81 8.86 0.85
C TYR A 108 1.74 7.43 0.34
N VAL A 109 2.89 6.85 0.03
CA VAL A 109 3.09 5.41 -0.16
C VAL A 109 3.98 4.93 0.95
N ILE A 110 3.49 3.99 1.76
CA ILE A 110 4.18 3.49 2.95
C ILE A 110 4.46 2.01 2.75
N TRP A 111 5.74 1.67 2.68
CA TRP A 111 6.17 0.29 2.54
C TRP A 111 5.99 -0.48 3.85
N SER A 112 4.90 -1.24 3.90
CA SER A 112 4.57 -2.16 4.98
C SER A 112 3.95 -3.44 4.38
N PRO A 113 4.77 -4.30 3.74
CA PRO A 113 4.28 -5.40 2.92
C PRO A 113 3.56 -6.51 3.70
N PHE A 114 3.68 -6.50 5.03
CA PHE A 114 3.00 -7.42 5.92
C PHE A 114 2.01 -6.72 6.88
N LEU A 115 1.97 -5.39 6.92
CA LEU A 115 1.29 -4.53 7.93
C LEU A 115 1.75 -4.70 9.39
N ILE A 116 2.35 -5.84 9.71
CA ILE A 116 2.96 -6.17 10.99
C ILE A 116 4.48 -5.95 10.96
N HIS A 117 5.07 -5.81 12.14
CA HIS A 117 6.52 -5.67 12.31
C HIS A 117 7.24 -6.87 11.70
N TYR A 118 8.30 -6.57 10.94
CA TYR A 118 9.12 -7.60 10.34
C TYR A 118 10.59 -7.16 10.26
N GLU A 119 11.47 -8.15 10.33
CA GLU A 119 12.91 -7.96 10.21
C GLU A 119 13.46 -8.80 9.07
N THR A 120 14.48 -8.27 8.40
CA THR A 120 15.22 -9.00 7.37
C THR A 120 16.57 -9.35 7.95
N VAL A 121 16.79 -10.64 8.25
CA VAL A 121 18.05 -11.13 8.80
C VAL A 121 18.87 -11.76 7.68
N PHE A 122 20.08 -11.24 7.48
CA PHE A 122 21.06 -11.76 6.52
C PHE A 122 22.02 -12.70 7.24
N ASN A 123 22.08 -13.96 6.82
CA ASN A 123 23.08 -14.88 7.34
C ASN A 123 24.38 -14.75 6.51
N HIS A 124 25.47 -14.29 7.13
CA HIS A 124 26.72 -13.98 6.45
C HIS A 124 27.40 -15.19 5.78
N GLY A 125 27.01 -16.42 6.12
CA GLY A 125 27.55 -17.66 5.54
C GLY A 125 26.84 -18.17 4.29
N ASP A 126 25.61 -17.69 4.01
CA ASP A 126 24.84 -18.07 2.83
C ASP A 126 23.89 -16.92 2.46
N ALA A 127 24.36 -16.02 1.60
CA ALA A 127 23.61 -14.86 1.12
C ALA A 127 22.29 -15.22 0.39
N SER A 128 22.02 -16.51 0.13
CA SER A 128 20.77 -17.00 -0.44
C SER A 128 19.66 -17.26 0.58
N GLN A 129 19.98 -17.29 1.89
CA GLN A 129 19.01 -17.50 2.97
C GLN A 129 18.70 -16.19 3.69
N ILE A 130 17.86 -15.36 3.07
CA ILE A 130 17.22 -14.24 3.77
C ILE A 130 16.15 -14.84 4.68
N HIS A 131 16.34 -14.76 6.00
CA HIS A 131 15.29 -15.12 6.96
C HIS A 131 14.46 -13.87 7.27
N LEU A 132 13.23 -13.85 6.78
CA LEU A 132 12.24 -12.87 7.20
C LEU A 132 11.73 -13.28 8.59
N HIS A 133 11.77 -12.38 9.56
CA HIS A 133 11.18 -12.60 10.87
C HIS A 133 9.88 -11.79 10.92
N LEU A 134 8.74 -12.45 11.11
CA LEU A 134 7.41 -11.82 11.19
C LEU A 134 6.91 -11.86 12.64
N HIS A 135 6.56 -10.70 13.20
CA HIS A 135 6.04 -10.59 14.56
C HIS A 135 4.52 -10.39 14.49
N LEU A 136 3.75 -11.46 14.70
CA LEU A 136 2.31 -11.46 14.42
C LEU A 136 1.50 -10.57 15.38
N ASP A 137 2.03 -10.28 16.56
CA ASP A 137 1.43 -9.52 17.64
C ASP A 137 1.79 -8.02 17.63
N ILE A 138 2.62 -7.58 16.70
CA ILE A 138 3.14 -6.21 16.65
C ILE A 138 2.81 -5.60 15.29
N LEU A 139 2.03 -4.51 15.27
CA LEU A 139 1.79 -3.74 14.05
C LEU A 139 3.05 -2.96 13.64
N ASP A 140 3.25 -2.79 12.33
CA ASP A 140 4.35 -2.00 11.81
C ASP A 140 4.17 -0.52 12.19
N SER A 141 5.15 0.01 12.91
CA SER A 141 5.14 1.40 13.40
C SER A 141 5.17 2.41 12.26
N LYS A 142 5.68 2.05 11.07
CA LYS A 142 5.79 2.97 9.92
C LYS A 142 4.47 3.58 9.48
N TRP A 143 3.37 2.84 9.62
CA TRP A 143 2.05 3.33 9.23
C TRP A 143 1.16 3.64 10.44
N THR A 144 1.31 2.90 11.54
CA THR A 144 0.47 3.09 12.73
C THR A 144 0.80 4.36 13.50
N SER A 145 2.07 4.77 13.57
CA SER A 145 2.49 6.00 14.27
C SER A 145 1.91 7.26 13.65
N GLU A 146 1.80 7.28 12.32
CA GLU A 146 1.31 8.41 11.54
C GLU A 146 -0.18 8.28 11.18
N TYR A 147 -0.87 7.22 11.61
CA TYR A 147 -2.24 6.92 11.19
C TYR A 147 -3.22 8.08 11.38
N ASN A 148 -3.07 8.81 12.47
CA ASN A 148 -3.94 9.94 12.82
C ASN A 148 -3.77 11.16 11.90
N ASN A 149 -2.77 11.14 11.02
CA ASN A 149 -2.48 12.22 10.09
C ASN A 149 -3.15 12.02 8.72
N TYR A 150 -3.81 10.88 8.47
CA TYR A 150 -4.39 10.56 7.16
C TYR A 150 -5.90 10.73 7.15
N ASP A 151 -6.47 11.21 6.05
CA ASP A 151 -7.93 11.29 5.89
C ASP A 151 -8.44 10.05 5.16
N TYR A 152 -7.68 9.56 4.18
CA TYR A 152 -7.98 8.35 3.41
C TYR A 152 -6.85 7.34 3.59
N VAL A 153 -7.20 6.09 3.87
CA VAL A 153 -6.22 5.00 4.01
C VAL A 153 -6.61 3.87 3.07
N VAL A 154 -5.72 3.52 2.15
CA VAL A 154 -5.87 2.38 1.23
C VAL A 154 -4.82 1.33 1.59
N ILE A 155 -5.27 0.13 1.97
CA ILE A 155 -4.38 -1.01 2.21
C ILE A 155 -4.40 -1.96 1.01
N SER A 156 -3.22 -2.36 0.55
CA SER A 156 -3.04 -3.39 -0.49
C SER A 156 -1.80 -4.22 -0.17
N ILE A 157 -2.01 -5.46 0.28
CA ILE A 157 -0.94 -6.40 0.62
C ILE A 157 -1.22 -7.76 0.04
N ALA A 158 -0.21 -8.63 0.08
CA ALA A 158 -0.27 -10.07 0.36
C ALA A 158 0.82 -10.90 -0.34
N PRO A 159 1.31 -10.56 -1.56
CA PRO A 159 2.35 -11.36 -2.24
C PRO A 159 3.57 -11.71 -1.38
N HIS A 160 3.88 -10.88 -0.40
CA HIS A 160 4.97 -11.10 0.53
C HIS A 160 4.77 -12.27 1.51
N PHE A 161 3.53 -12.66 1.83
CA PHE A 161 3.23 -13.76 2.76
C PHE A 161 3.61 -15.14 2.21
N PHE A 162 3.87 -15.26 0.90
CA PHE A 162 4.35 -16.49 0.29
C PHE A 162 5.85 -16.74 0.50
N LYS A 163 6.58 -15.76 1.03
CA LYS A 163 8.02 -15.88 1.28
C LYS A 163 8.29 -16.64 2.57
N SER A 164 9.31 -17.50 2.56
CA SER A 164 9.76 -18.19 3.75
C SER A 164 10.06 -17.21 4.88
N SER A 165 9.60 -17.52 6.09
CA SER A 165 9.73 -16.66 7.26
C SER A 165 9.79 -17.46 8.56
N ILE A 166 10.43 -16.90 9.58
CA ILE A 166 10.35 -17.33 10.97
C ILE A 166 9.27 -16.48 11.65
N ILE A 167 8.42 -17.13 12.43
CA ILE A 167 7.24 -16.52 13.03
C ILE A 167 7.48 -16.30 14.51
N TYR A 168 7.30 -15.06 14.93
CA TYR A 168 7.41 -14.60 16.30
C TYR A 168 6.05 -14.19 16.84
N GLU A 169 5.83 -14.47 18.12
CA GLU A 169 4.72 -13.95 18.92
C GLU A 169 5.24 -13.77 20.36
N ASN A 170 4.96 -12.63 21.00
CA ASN A 170 5.51 -12.27 22.31
C ASN A 170 7.04 -12.38 22.38
N ASN A 171 7.71 -12.00 21.29
CA ASN A 171 9.16 -12.08 21.11
C ASN A 171 9.75 -13.52 21.23
N GLN A 172 8.93 -14.55 21.03
CA GLN A 172 9.35 -15.96 20.97
C GLN A 172 9.07 -16.57 19.61
N VAL A 173 9.96 -17.45 19.14
CA VAL A 173 9.73 -18.22 17.89
C VAL A 173 8.65 -19.27 18.14
N ILE A 174 7.52 -19.13 17.45
CA ILE A 174 6.41 -20.09 17.52
C ILE A 174 6.36 -21.04 16.33
N GLY A 175 7.11 -20.75 15.27
CA GLY A 175 7.22 -21.60 14.09
C GLY A 175 7.83 -20.87 12.90
N CYS A 176 7.51 -21.35 11.70
CA CYS A 176 8.01 -20.79 10.45
C CYS A 176 7.06 -21.08 9.28
N HIS A 177 7.27 -20.41 8.15
CA HIS A 177 6.59 -20.64 6.88
C HIS A 177 7.60 -21.09 5.84
N HIS A 178 7.29 -22.16 5.08
CA HIS A 178 8.16 -22.71 4.03
C HIS A 178 9.61 -22.93 4.47
N CYS A 179 9.78 -23.73 5.52
CA CYS A 179 11.03 -23.94 6.24
C CYS A 179 11.34 -25.44 6.44
N PRO A 180 11.44 -26.25 5.37
CA PRO A 180 11.52 -27.72 5.48
C PRO A 180 12.77 -28.25 6.19
N ARG A 181 13.80 -27.41 6.36
CA ARG A 181 15.06 -27.78 7.04
C ARG A 181 15.08 -27.44 8.53
N LEU A 182 14.01 -26.83 9.06
CA LEU A 182 13.90 -26.45 10.46
C LEU A 182 12.86 -27.33 11.16
N SER A 183 13.19 -27.83 12.34
CA SER A 183 12.26 -28.60 13.20
C SER A 183 11.30 -27.67 13.96
N LEU A 184 10.57 -26.84 13.23
CA LEU A 184 9.64 -25.83 13.74
C LEU A 184 8.22 -26.10 13.20
N LYS A 185 7.19 -25.65 13.93
CA LYS A 185 5.80 -25.72 13.45
C LYS A 185 5.67 -24.95 12.13
N ASN A 186 5.15 -25.58 11.09
CA ASN A 186 4.88 -24.91 9.82
C ASN A 186 3.52 -24.19 9.85
N PHE A 187 3.52 -22.89 9.56
CA PHE A 187 2.33 -22.06 9.40
C PHE A 187 1.92 -22.00 7.93
N ALA A 188 0.62 -22.07 7.66
CA ALA A 188 0.07 -21.88 6.32
C ALA A 188 0.05 -20.39 5.93
N THR A 189 0.12 -20.07 4.63
CA THR A 189 0.14 -18.68 4.16
C THR A 189 -1.09 -17.91 4.61
N ASP A 190 -2.27 -18.53 4.50
CA ASP A 190 -3.56 -17.96 4.84
C ASP A 190 -3.73 -17.76 6.36
N GLU A 191 -3.13 -18.62 7.20
CA GLU A 191 -3.13 -18.44 8.66
C GLU A 191 -2.37 -17.17 9.07
N LEU A 192 -1.18 -16.96 8.49
CA LEU A 192 -0.35 -15.78 8.76
C LEU A 192 -1.02 -14.51 8.24
N TYR A 193 -1.52 -14.58 7.02
CA TYR A 193 -2.20 -13.48 6.36
C TYR A 193 -3.45 -13.03 7.11
N ARG A 194 -4.27 -14.00 7.56
CA ARG A 194 -5.46 -13.75 8.38
C ARG A 194 -5.12 -13.05 9.68
N LYS A 195 -4.08 -13.50 10.39
CA LYS A 195 -3.64 -12.86 11.65
C LYS A 195 -3.21 -11.41 11.42
N ALA A 196 -2.40 -11.15 10.39
CA ALA A 196 -1.94 -9.81 10.08
C ALA A 196 -3.10 -8.85 9.73
N LEU A 197 -4.04 -9.31 8.90
CA LEU A 197 -5.26 -8.55 8.59
C LEU A 197 -6.12 -8.34 9.82
N HIS A 198 -6.34 -9.38 10.64
CA HIS A 198 -7.14 -9.29 11.85
C HIS A 198 -6.66 -8.18 12.79
N PHE A 199 -5.36 -8.15 13.11
CA PHE A 199 -4.81 -7.11 13.99
C PHE A 199 -4.85 -5.72 13.36
N SER A 200 -4.50 -5.61 12.06
CA SER A 200 -4.45 -4.33 11.36
C SER A 200 -5.84 -3.70 11.20
N LEU A 201 -6.82 -4.50 10.79
CA LEU A 201 -8.20 -4.05 10.61
C LEU A 201 -8.89 -3.75 11.95
N ASN A 202 -8.59 -4.52 13.01
CA ASN A 202 -9.07 -4.19 14.36
C ASN A 202 -8.52 -2.86 14.87
N PHE A 203 -7.25 -2.54 14.59
CA PHE A 203 -6.66 -1.25 14.93
C PHE A 203 -7.41 -0.10 14.25
N ILE A 204 -7.66 -0.23 12.95
CA ILE A 204 -8.42 0.73 12.15
C ILE A 204 -9.85 0.87 12.69
N ALA A 205 -10.59 -0.23 12.80
CA ALA A 205 -12.00 -0.24 13.20
C ALA A 205 -12.24 0.33 14.62
N LYS A 206 -11.26 0.18 15.51
CA LYS A 206 -11.31 0.70 16.90
C LYS A 206 -10.67 2.09 17.05
N SER A 207 -10.10 2.65 15.98
CA SER A 207 -9.42 3.94 16.07
C SER A 207 -10.39 5.07 16.41
N LYS A 208 -9.92 6.00 17.24
CA LYS A 208 -10.63 7.24 17.54
C LYS A 208 -10.60 8.19 16.35
N HIS A 209 -9.53 8.14 15.54
CA HIS A 209 -9.40 8.92 14.32
C HIS A 209 -10.21 8.28 13.19
N LYS A 210 -11.12 9.04 12.57
CA LYS A 210 -12.08 8.54 11.58
C LYS A 210 -11.55 8.79 10.18
N THR A 211 -10.79 7.83 9.67
CA THR A 211 -10.34 7.80 8.28
C THR A 211 -11.44 7.21 7.40
N PHE A 212 -11.50 7.64 6.15
CA PHE A 212 -12.11 6.81 5.12
C PHE A 212 -11.13 5.69 4.76
N PHE A 213 -11.37 4.50 5.33
CA PHE A 213 -10.57 3.31 5.09
C PHE A 213 -11.08 2.52 3.87
N ILE A 214 -10.15 2.03 3.05
CA ILE A 214 -10.40 1.21 1.89
C ILE A 214 -9.44 0.01 1.91
N LEU A 215 -9.99 -1.20 1.89
CA LEU A 215 -9.19 -2.41 1.67
C LEU A 215 -9.26 -2.78 0.18
N LYS A 216 -8.11 -2.82 -0.50
CA LYS A 216 -8.01 -3.33 -1.87
C LYS A 216 -7.68 -4.81 -1.83
N THR A 217 -8.52 -5.64 -2.45
CA THR A 217 -8.37 -7.10 -2.41
C THR A 217 -7.16 -7.60 -3.18
N TRP A 218 -6.74 -8.82 -2.84
CA TRP A 218 -5.64 -9.61 -3.40
C TRP A 218 -5.63 -9.51 -4.93
N SER A 219 -4.44 -9.27 -5.47
CA SER A 219 -4.20 -9.36 -6.90
C SER A 219 -3.66 -10.75 -7.25
N PRO A 220 -4.32 -11.51 -8.14
CA PRO A 220 -3.76 -12.77 -8.65
C PRO A 220 -2.46 -12.54 -9.43
N ASN A 221 -1.57 -13.52 -9.40
CA ASN A 221 -0.51 -13.69 -10.40
C ASN A 221 -1.04 -14.59 -11.53
N HIS A 222 -0.50 -14.57 -12.74
CA HIS A 222 -0.93 -15.50 -13.81
C HIS A 222 0.21 -16.37 -14.31
N SER A 223 0.96 -16.96 -13.38
CA SER A 223 2.06 -17.87 -13.69
C SER A 223 1.55 -19.23 -14.18
N GLU A 224 1.97 -19.61 -15.37
CA GLU A 224 1.73 -20.92 -16.00
C GLU A 224 3.04 -21.69 -16.14
N LYS A 225 2.96 -23.02 -16.20
CA LYS A 225 4.12 -23.87 -16.46
C LYS A 225 4.50 -23.78 -17.94
N GLY A 226 5.77 -23.50 -18.21
CA GLY A 226 6.34 -23.51 -19.56
C GLY A 226 6.63 -24.92 -20.09
N GLU A 227 7.22 -24.97 -21.28
CA GLU A 227 7.61 -26.24 -21.93
C GLU A 227 8.82 -26.86 -21.24
N LEU A 228 9.72 -26.03 -20.71
CA LEU A 228 10.93 -26.47 -20.03
C LEU A 228 10.67 -26.83 -18.55
N PRO A 229 11.45 -27.76 -17.98
CA PRO A 229 11.37 -28.07 -16.55
C PRO A 229 11.57 -26.80 -15.69
N ASN A 230 10.63 -26.57 -14.77
CA ASN A 230 10.58 -25.42 -13.85
C ASN A 230 10.47 -24.04 -14.53
N GLU A 231 10.10 -23.98 -15.81
CA GLU A 231 9.83 -22.72 -16.49
C GLU A 231 8.47 -22.16 -16.06
N ILE A 232 8.45 -20.84 -15.84
CA ILE A 232 7.26 -20.07 -15.51
C ILE A 232 7.04 -19.06 -16.63
N ILE A 233 5.83 -19.00 -17.18
CA ILE A 233 5.43 -18.08 -18.24
C ILE A 233 4.12 -17.36 -17.87
N CYS A 234 3.87 -16.22 -18.50
CA CYS A 234 2.60 -15.48 -18.48
C CYS A 234 2.50 -14.65 -19.76
N ASN A 235 2.47 -15.34 -20.89
CA ASN A 235 2.56 -14.74 -22.23
C ASN A 235 1.20 -14.58 -22.91
N LYS A 236 0.10 -14.56 -22.14
CA LYS A 236 -1.22 -14.26 -22.71
C LYS A 236 -1.22 -12.84 -23.26
N THR A 237 -1.97 -12.63 -24.34
CA THR A 237 -2.03 -11.35 -25.06
C THR A 237 -3.44 -10.80 -25.14
N ARG A 238 -4.41 -11.47 -24.50
CA ARG A 238 -5.79 -11.03 -24.38
C ARG A 238 -6.35 -11.39 -23.01
N PRO A 239 -7.40 -10.68 -22.55
CA PRO A 239 -8.18 -11.08 -21.41
C PRO A 239 -8.72 -12.51 -21.54
N PHE A 240 -8.92 -13.15 -20.39
CA PHE A 240 -9.75 -14.35 -20.30
C PHE A 240 -11.23 -14.01 -20.49
N ARG A 241 -11.99 -14.99 -20.96
CA ARG A 241 -13.43 -15.10 -20.74
C ARG A 241 -13.69 -15.79 -19.40
N GLU A 242 -14.89 -15.66 -18.86
CA GLU A 242 -15.26 -16.25 -17.56
C GLU A 242 -14.99 -17.77 -17.51
N GLU A 243 -15.30 -18.48 -18.59
CA GLU A 243 -15.08 -19.92 -18.72
C GLU A 243 -13.59 -20.33 -18.80
N GLU A 244 -12.68 -19.39 -19.01
CA GLU A 244 -11.23 -19.64 -19.12
C GLU A 244 -10.50 -19.46 -17.78
N ILE A 245 -11.17 -18.95 -16.74
CA ILE A 245 -10.57 -18.74 -15.43
C ILE A 245 -10.27 -20.10 -14.78
N PRO A 246 -9.02 -20.35 -14.32
CA PRO A 246 -8.70 -21.59 -13.62
C PRO A 246 -9.50 -21.73 -12.31
N TYR A 247 -9.99 -22.94 -12.04
CA TYR A 247 -10.80 -23.22 -10.84
C TYR A 247 -10.04 -22.91 -9.54
N ASN A 248 -10.72 -22.23 -8.59
CA ASN A 248 -10.19 -21.85 -7.27
C ASN A 248 -8.86 -21.07 -7.29
N PHE A 249 -8.56 -20.35 -8.37
CA PHE A 249 -7.28 -19.69 -8.56
C PHE A 249 -7.11 -18.46 -7.64
N GLY A 250 -6.49 -18.63 -6.48
CA GLY A 250 -6.23 -17.53 -5.54
C GLY A 250 -7.42 -17.14 -4.66
N THR A 251 -8.47 -17.97 -4.61
CA THR A 251 -9.72 -17.65 -3.89
C THR A 251 -9.56 -17.60 -2.37
N ILE A 252 -8.60 -18.35 -1.82
CA ILE A 252 -8.34 -18.43 -0.38
C ILE A 252 -7.95 -17.06 0.18
N MET A 253 -7.01 -16.36 -0.48
CA MET A 253 -6.51 -15.07 0.01
C MET A 253 -7.62 -14.01 0.00
N ARG A 254 -8.39 -13.92 -1.08
CA ARG A 254 -9.56 -13.04 -1.13
C ARG A 254 -10.60 -13.41 -0.07
N GLY A 255 -10.85 -14.70 0.15
CA GLY A 255 -11.78 -15.16 1.18
C GLY A 255 -11.37 -14.66 2.57
N VAL A 256 -10.09 -14.77 2.90
CA VAL A 256 -9.52 -14.23 4.15
C VAL A 256 -9.72 -12.71 4.25
N GLU A 257 -9.45 -11.95 3.19
CA GLU A 257 -9.65 -10.50 3.18
C GLU A 257 -11.10 -10.11 3.44
N VAL A 258 -12.04 -10.72 2.71
CA VAL A 258 -13.47 -10.43 2.83
C VAL A 258 -13.97 -10.76 4.23
N GLU A 259 -13.62 -11.94 4.75
CA GLU A 259 -14.05 -12.37 6.09
C GLU A 259 -13.50 -11.47 7.21
N GLU A 260 -12.22 -11.09 7.17
CA GLU A 260 -11.66 -10.18 8.19
C GLU A 260 -12.16 -8.74 8.00
N PHE A 261 -12.42 -8.30 6.77
CA PHE A 261 -13.01 -7.00 6.48
C PHE A 261 -14.44 -6.90 7.02
N GLU A 262 -15.29 -7.88 6.77
CA GLU A 262 -16.68 -7.90 7.29
C GLU A 262 -16.71 -7.85 8.82
N LYS A 263 -15.82 -8.59 9.50
CA LYS A 263 -15.66 -8.49 10.96
C LYS A 263 -15.27 -7.09 11.41
N ALA A 264 -14.35 -6.46 10.69
CA ALA A 264 -13.89 -5.12 11.02
C ALA A 264 -14.95 -4.04 10.76
N VAL A 265 -15.75 -4.18 9.69
CA VAL A 265 -16.92 -3.33 9.43
C VAL A 265 -17.90 -3.39 10.59
N ALA A 266 -18.26 -4.59 11.07
CA ALA A 266 -19.18 -4.73 12.20
C ALA A 266 -18.65 -4.04 13.48
N ILE A 267 -17.33 -4.06 13.72
CA ILE A 267 -16.70 -3.33 14.83
C ILE A 267 -16.69 -1.82 14.55
N GLY A 268 -16.41 -1.44 13.31
CA GLY A 268 -16.27 -0.06 12.84
C GLY A 268 -17.58 0.71 12.85
N GLU A 269 -18.72 0.06 12.56
CA GLU A 269 -20.06 0.65 12.63
C GLU A 269 -20.35 1.23 14.03
N GLY A 270 -20.03 0.47 15.08
CA GLY A 270 -20.16 0.94 16.47
C GLY A 270 -19.26 2.14 16.80
N ASN A 271 -18.23 2.38 15.99
CA ASN A 271 -17.29 3.49 16.12
C ASN A 271 -17.47 4.56 15.04
N MET A 272 -18.50 4.50 14.19
CA MET A 272 -18.66 5.39 13.03
C MET A 272 -17.42 5.45 12.12
N MET A 273 -16.66 4.35 12.05
CA MET A 273 -15.53 4.22 11.13
C MET A 273 -16.07 3.86 9.75
N ARG A 274 -15.60 4.59 8.74
CA ARG A 274 -15.99 4.33 7.37
C ARG A 274 -15.02 3.37 6.69
N MET A 275 -15.53 2.25 6.22
CA MET A 275 -14.75 1.19 5.61
C MET A 275 -15.40 0.75 4.31
N GLU A 276 -14.66 0.72 3.21
CA GLU A 276 -15.12 0.22 1.91
C GLU A 276 -14.17 -0.85 1.36
N LEU A 277 -14.71 -1.77 0.57
CA LEU A 277 -13.92 -2.80 -0.09
C LEU A 277 -13.74 -2.43 -1.57
N LEU A 278 -12.49 -2.22 -1.99
CA LEU A 278 -12.11 -2.14 -3.39
C LEU A 278 -11.82 -3.56 -3.90
N ASP A 279 -12.89 -4.29 -4.23
CA ASP A 279 -12.77 -5.67 -4.70
C ASP A 279 -12.35 -5.73 -6.17
N THR A 280 -11.05 -5.87 -6.39
CA THR A 280 -10.42 -5.92 -7.73
C THR A 280 -10.04 -7.32 -8.16
N TYR A 281 -10.24 -8.32 -7.31
CA TYR A 281 -9.77 -9.67 -7.56
C TYR A 281 -10.35 -10.28 -8.83
N HIS A 282 -11.69 -10.29 -8.97
CA HIS A 282 -12.35 -10.98 -10.09
C HIS A 282 -12.00 -10.34 -11.43
N LEU A 283 -12.08 -9.00 -11.52
CA LEU A 283 -11.67 -8.29 -12.73
C LEU A 283 -10.19 -8.46 -13.06
N SER A 284 -9.34 -8.73 -12.05
CA SER A 284 -7.91 -8.96 -12.26
C SER A 284 -7.63 -10.38 -12.73
N LEU A 285 -8.41 -11.38 -12.28
CA LEU A 285 -8.34 -12.76 -12.80
C LEU A 285 -8.56 -12.83 -14.31
N LEU A 286 -9.39 -11.93 -14.83
CA LEU A 286 -9.68 -11.86 -16.26
C LEU A 286 -8.52 -11.27 -17.09
N ARG A 287 -7.43 -10.81 -16.47
CA ARG A 287 -6.39 -10.01 -17.13
C ARG A 287 -5.00 -10.63 -17.13
N PRO A 288 -4.83 -11.91 -17.52
CA PRO A 288 -3.49 -12.51 -17.62
C PRO A 288 -2.58 -11.78 -18.63
N ASP A 289 -3.16 -11.03 -19.57
CA ASP A 289 -2.47 -10.18 -20.55
C ASP A 289 -1.82 -8.93 -19.96
N GLY A 290 -2.19 -8.55 -18.74
CA GLY A 290 -1.73 -7.31 -18.10
C GLY A 290 -0.36 -7.40 -17.44
N HIS A 291 0.25 -8.59 -17.38
CA HIS A 291 1.55 -8.78 -16.71
C HIS A 291 2.74 -8.41 -17.60
N PRO A 292 3.85 -7.91 -17.02
CA PRO A 292 5.07 -7.61 -17.78
C PRO A 292 5.69 -8.84 -18.44
N GLY A 293 5.57 -10.02 -17.83
CA GLY A 293 6.28 -11.22 -18.27
C GLY A 293 7.80 -10.96 -18.35
N PRO A 294 8.46 -11.20 -19.49
CA PRO A 294 9.89 -10.91 -19.64
C PRO A 294 10.21 -9.40 -19.68
N TYR A 295 9.21 -8.56 -19.97
CA TYR A 295 9.38 -7.11 -20.19
C TYR A 295 9.38 -6.28 -18.90
N GLY A 296 9.42 -6.93 -17.73
CA GLY A 296 9.84 -6.29 -16.49
C GLY A 296 11.33 -5.93 -16.47
N THR A 297 12.11 -6.46 -17.43
CA THR A 297 13.52 -6.11 -17.66
C THR A 297 13.63 -5.25 -18.93
N PHE A 298 14.48 -4.22 -18.91
CA PHE A 298 14.75 -3.39 -20.09
C PHE A 298 15.38 -4.22 -21.22
N HIS A 299 14.75 -4.24 -22.40
CA HIS A 299 15.17 -4.99 -23.59
C HIS A 299 15.63 -6.43 -23.30
N PRO A 300 14.71 -7.32 -22.88
CA PRO A 300 15.07 -8.63 -22.34
C PRO A 300 15.79 -9.55 -23.35
N PHE A 301 15.58 -9.33 -24.65
CA PHE A 301 16.07 -10.22 -25.73
C PHE A 301 17.04 -9.54 -26.71
N ASP A 302 17.56 -8.35 -26.38
CA ASP A 302 18.54 -7.67 -27.22
C ASP A 302 19.85 -8.48 -27.27
N GLY A 303 20.40 -8.66 -28.48
CA GLY A 303 21.63 -9.42 -28.73
C GLY A 303 21.47 -10.95 -28.72
N ASP A 304 20.56 -11.49 -27.90
CA ASP A 304 20.27 -12.94 -27.86
C ASP A 304 18.79 -13.22 -27.59
N LYS A 305 18.08 -13.70 -28.62
CA LYS A 305 16.67 -14.10 -28.53
C LYS A 305 16.43 -15.32 -27.64
N LYS A 306 17.47 -16.07 -27.26
CA LYS A 306 17.39 -17.26 -26.39
C LYS A 306 17.83 -16.99 -24.96
N LYS A 307 18.12 -15.73 -24.61
CA LYS A 307 18.54 -15.34 -23.27
C LYS A 307 17.48 -15.72 -22.24
N LYS A 308 17.91 -16.39 -21.16
CA LYS A 308 17.04 -16.65 -20.01
C LYS A 308 16.82 -15.34 -19.26
N VAL A 309 15.55 -14.95 -19.14
CA VAL A 309 15.13 -13.71 -18.48
C VAL A 309 14.18 -14.03 -17.34
N LYS A 310 14.24 -13.21 -16.28
CA LYS A 310 13.31 -13.33 -15.16
C LYS A 310 11.92 -12.93 -15.65
N ILE A 311 10.95 -13.84 -15.48
CA ILE A 311 9.56 -13.60 -15.84
C ILE A 311 8.81 -13.03 -14.63
N ASP A 312 8.13 -11.90 -14.84
CA ASP A 312 7.28 -11.27 -13.84
C ASP A 312 5.81 -11.48 -14.20
N CYS A 313 5.18 -12.42 -13.49
CA CYS A 313 3.75 -12.71 -13.60
C CYS A 313 2.97 -12.21 -12.39
N LEU A 314 3.59 -11.37 -11.55
CA LEU A 314 3.01 -10.88 -10.30
C LEU A 314 2.61 -9.41 -10.43
N HIS A 315 3.53 -8.57 -10.93
CA HIS A 315 3.27 -7.14 -11.14
C HIS A 315 2.50 -6.91 -12.43
N TRP A 316 2.09 -5.66 -12.66
CA TRP A 316 1.25 -5.29 -13.79
C TRP A 316 1.89 -4.20 -14.62
N CYS A 317 1.67 -4.24 -15.93
CA CYS A 317 2.08 -3.18 -16.83
C CYS A 317 1.32 -1.89 -16.52
N LEU A 318 2.01 -0.76 -16.73
CA LEU A 318 1.41 0.58 -16.75
C LEU A 318 1.73 1.25 -18.09
N PRO A 319 0.74 1.85 -18.79
CA PRO A 319 -0.70 1.75 -18.52
C PRO A 319 -1.22 0.31 -18.63
N GLY A 320 -2.32 -0.01 -17.95
CA GLY A 320 -2.81 -1.39 -17.85
C GLY A 320 -3.97 -1.59 -16.87
N PRO A 321 -4.22 -2.83 -16.39
CA PRO A 321 -5.36 -3.16 -15.52
C PRO A 321 -5.46 -2.31 -14.24
N ILE A 322 -4.32 -1.90 -13.70
CA ILE A 322 -4.25 -1.06 -12.49
C ILE A 322 -4.92 0.30 -12.72
N ASP A 323 -4.93 0.82 -13.94
CA ASP A 323 -5.60 2.08 -14.26
C ASP A 323 -7.10 1.99 -13.94
N THR A 324 -7.73 0.84 -14.24
CA THR A 324 -9.13 0.56 -13.88
C THR A 324 -9.32 0.42 -12.38
N TRP A 325 -8.33 -0.11 -11.64
CA TRP A 325 -8.41 -0.15 -10.17
C TRP A 325 -8.48 1.25 -9.57
N ASN A 326 -7.71 2.20 -10.12
CA ASN A 326 -7.76 3.60 -9.71
C ASN A 326 -9.08 4.28 -10.10
N GLU A 327 -9.64 3.98 -11.27
CA GLU A 327 -10.98 4.49 -11.65
C GLU A 327 -12.06 4.04 -10.65
N LEU A 328 -12.03 2.78 -10.24
CA LEU A 328 -12.93 2.24 -9.22
C LEU A 328 -12.67 2.83 -7.82
N LEU A 329 -11.40 2.99 -7.44
CA LEU A 329 -11.02 3.66 -6.19
C LEU A 329 -11.58 5.09 -6.13
N LEU A 330 -11.36 5.88 -7.19
CA LEU A 330 -11.88 7.24 -7.28
C LEU A 330 -13.40 7.26 -7.24
N LYS A 331 -14.08 6.28 -7.84
CA LYS A 331 -15.53 6.15 -7.78
C LYS A 331 -16.02 5.90 -6.35
N ILE A 332 -15.34 5.04 -5.58
CA ILE A 332 -15.63 4.79 -4.16
C ILE A 332 -15.45 6.08 -3.34
N VAL A 333 -14.33 6.78 -3.54
CA VAL A 333 -14.02 8.05 -2.84
C VAL A 333 -15.09 9.11 -3.13
N ILE A 334 -15.39 9.36 -4.41
CA ILE A 334 -16.37 10.39 -4.82
C ILE A 334 -17.78 10.08 -4.34
N ASN A 335 -18.24 8.84 -4.51
CA ASN A 335 -19.56 8.42 -4.01
C ASN A 335 -19.62 8.57 -2.50
N GLY A 336 -18.47 8.39 -1.85
CA GLY A 336 -18.37 8.55 -0.43
C GLY A 336 -18.51 9.95 0.08
N ASP A 337 -17.77 10.89 -0.49
CA ASP A 337 -17.87 12.28 -0.08
C ASP A 337 -19.28 12.84 -0.36
N ALA A 338 -19.93 12.34 -1.42
CA ALA A 338 -21.31 12.69 -1.75
C ALA A 338 -22.30 12.28 -0.64
N ASN A 339 -22.15 11.09 -0.04
CA ASN A 339 -23.02 10.64 1.04
C ASN A 339 -22.84 11.47 2.33
N GLU A 340 -21.63 11.93 2.65
CA GLU A 340 -21.41 12.84 3.79
C GLU A 340 -22.05 14.23 3.58
N SER A 341 -22.03 14.73 2.34
CA SER A 341 -22.68 16.01 2.01
C SER A 341 -24.21 15.97 2.11
N ILE A 342 -24.82 14.80 2.01
CA ILE A 342 -26.27 14.59 2.20
C ILE A 342 -26.61 14.47 3.69
N VAL A 343 -25.79 13.78 4.49
CA VAL A 343 -26.02 13.65 5.94
C VAL A 343 -25.81 14.97 6.68
N SER A 344 -24.87 15.81 6.24
CA SER A 344 -24.64 17.15 6.82
C SER A 344 -25.69 18.21 6.45
N THR A 345 -26.61 17.92 5.54
CA THR A 345 -27.73 18.80 5.17
C THR A 345 -29.07 18.36 5.76
N SER A 346 -29.09 17.26 6.53
CA SER A 346 -30.28 16.68 7.14
C SER A 346 -30.27 16.68 8.69
N LEU A 347 -29.36 17.45 9.29
CA LEU A 347 -29.36 17.91 10.69
C LEU A 347 -29.44 19.44 10.71
#